data_AF-A0A2V9F4D4-F1
#
_entry.id   AF-A0A2V9F4D4-F1
#
_cell.length_a   1.000
_cell.length_b   1.000
_cell.length_c   1.000
_cell.angle_alpha   90.00
_cell.angle_beta   90.00
_cell.angle_gamma   90.00
#
_symmetry.space_group_name_H-M   'P 1'
#
loop_
_entity.id
_entity.type
_entity.pdbx_description
1 polymer ?
#
loop_
_entity_poly.entity_id
_entity_poly.type
_entity_poly.pdbx_seq_one_letter_code
_entity_poly.pdbx_strand_id
1 'polypeptide(L)' 'MGEWKAQISLRVRQALRAELEEFAVRERRKLGNITELILEWAFEQLKTAGSTERLLKYKIRLPDTAVTGRKLHK' A
#
# COMPACT_ATOMS: atom_id res chain seq x y z
N MET A 1 11.70 -6.56 -20.67
CA MET A 1 12.34 -5.23 -20.53
C MET A 1 12.82 -5.12 -19.11
N GLY A 2 14.12 -4.94 -18.90
CA GLY A 2 14.78 -5.17 -17.61
C GLY A 2 14.31 -4.25 -16.49
N GLU A 3 14.48 -4.72 -15.26
CA GLU A 3 14.29 -3.93 -14.05
C GLU A 3 15.28 -2.76 -14.05
N TRP A 4 14.77 -1.53 -13.97
CA TRP A 4 15.60 -0.34 -13.81
C TRP A 4 15.61 0.03 -12.33
N LYS A 5 16.77 -0.09 -11.68
CA LYS A 5 16.92 0.29 -10.28
C LYS A 5 16.96 1.81 -10.15
N ALA A 6 15.92 2.40 -9.57
CA ALA A 6 15.93 3.80 -9.13
C ALA A 6 16.36 3.87 -7.66
N GLN A 7 17.42 4.61 -7.34
CA GLN A 7 17.79 4.89 -5.95
C GLN A 7 16.96 6.08 -5.45
N ILE A 8 15.89 5.80 -4.71
CA ILE A 8 15.00 6.84 -4.18
C ILE A 8 15.38 7.14 -2.73
N SER A 9 15.78 8.39 -2.46
CA SER A 9 16.02 8.89 -1.10
C SER A 9 14.78 9.62 -0.60
N LEU A 10 14.04 9.00 0.33
CA LEU A 10 12.83 9.57 0.92
C LEU A 10 13.09 10.08 2.35
N ARG A 11 12.57 11.27 2.66
CA ARG A 11 12.46 11.72 4.05
C ARG A 11 11.14 11.24 4.62
N VAL A 12 11.22 10.38 5.63
CA VAL A 12 10.05 9.85 6.34
C VAL A 12 10.11 10.21 7.82
N ARG A 13 8.95 10.28 8.47
CA ARG A 13 8.87 10.43 9.92
C ARG A 13 9.46 9.19 10.60
N GLN A 14 10.15 9.37 11.73
CA GLN A 14 10.79 8.27 12.44
C GLN A 14 9.80 7.17 12.85
N ALA A 15 8.60 7.55 13.33
CA ALA A 15 7.55 6.61 13.69
C ALA A 15 7.13 5.71 12.51
N LEU A 16 6.89 6.29 11.33
CA LEU A 16 6.54 5.53 10.12
C LEU A 16 7.65 4.54 9.74
N ARG A 17 8.92 4.95 9.85
CA ARG A 17 10.04 4.07 9.57
C ARG A 17 10.09 2.88 10.54
N ALA A 18 9.89 3.13 11.83
CA ALA A 18 9.86 2.07 12.84
C ALA A 18 8.75 1.06 12.57
N GLU A 19 7.53 1.53 12.24
CA GLU A 19 6.41 0.67 11.89
C GLU A 19 6.71 -0.18 10.64
N LEU A 20 7.29 0.41 9.59
CA LEU A 20 7.69 -0.33 8.39
C LEU A 20 8.76 -1.40 8.68
N GLU A 21 9.71 -1.10 9.56
CA GLU A 21 10.73 -2.07 9.99
C GLU A 21 10.09 -3.23 10.76
N GLU A 22 9.11 -2.97 11.64
CA GLU A 22 8.35 -4.03 12.32
C GLU A 22 7.58 -4.92 11.35
N PHE A 23 6.89 -4.34 10.36
CA PHE A 23 6.19 -5.10 9.32
C PHE A 23 7.17 -5.97 8.52
N ALA A 24 8.32 -5.41 8.13
CA ALA A 24 9.35 -6.15 7.40
C ALA A 24 9.87 -7.36 8.20
N VAL A 25 10.10 -7.19 9.51
CA VAL A 25 10.50 -8.29 10.40
C VAL A 25 9.40 -9.36 10.48
N ARG A 26 8.14 -8.97 10.68
CA ARG A 26 6.99 -9.90 10.76
C ARG A 26 6.85 -10.72 9.48
N GLU A 27 7.05 -10.10 8.32
CA GLU A 27 6.97 -10.76 7.01
C GLU A 27 8.27 -11.47 6.59
N ARG A 28 9.32 -11.42 7.42
CA ARG A 28 10.66 -11.97 7.11
C ARG A 28 11.25 -11.41 5.81
N ARG A 29 11.02 -10.12 5.54
CA ARG A 29 11.49 -9.40 4.35
C ARG A 29 12.43 -8.27 4.76
N LYS A 30 13.27 -7.83 3.82
CA LYS A 30 14.06 -6.59 4.00
C LYS A 30 13.12 -5.39 3.87
N LEU A 31 13.41 -4.31 4.63
CA LEU A 31 12.67 -3.05 4.52
C LEU A 31 12.58 -2.56 3.07
N GLY A 32 13.68 -2.63 2.32
CA GLY A 32 13.73 -2.27 0.90
C GLY A 32 12.67 -3.01 0.05
N ASN A 33 12.55 -4.32 0.24
CA ASN A 33 11.60 -5.16 -0.51
C ASN A 33 10.14 -4.81 -0.16
N ILE A 34 9.86 -4.54 1.12
CA ILE A 34 8.53 -4.09 1.54
C ILE A 34 8.22 -2.72 0.93
N THR A 35 9.17 -1.78 0.97
CA THR A 35 8.96 -0.45 0.41
C THR A 35 8.78 -0.47 -1.10
N GLU A 36 9.47 -1.38 -1.80
CA GLU A 36 9.29 -1.61 -3.25
C GLU A 36 7.88 -2.09 -3.55
N LEU A 37 7.42 -3.14 -2.86
CA LEU A 37 6.05 -3.67 -3.02
C LEU A 37 4.97 -2.62 -2.71
N ILE A 38 5.16 -1.84 -1.63
CA ILE A 38 4.24 -0.76 -1.27
C ILE A 38 4.22 0.32 -2.35
N LEU A 39 5.38 0.69 -2.90
CA LEU A 39 5.49 1.72 -3.93
C LEU A 39 4.77 1.29 -5.22
N GLU A 40 4.99 0.06 -5.67
CA GLU A 40 4.31 -0.50 -6.84
C GLU A 40 2.79 -0.51 -6.65
N TRP A 41 2.33 -1.05 -5.52
CA TRP A 41 0.91 -1.10 -5.20
C TRP A 41 0.29 0.30 -5.11
N ALA A 42 0.94 1.23 -4.40
CA ALA A 42 0.46 2.60 -4.24
C ALA A 42 0.40 3.36 -5.59
N PHE A 43 1.34 3.08 -6.50
CA PHE A 43 1.32 3.66 -7.83
C PHE A 43 0.16 3.12 -8.68
N GLU A 44 -0.16 1.83 -8.60
CA GLU A 44 -1.35 1.29 -9.25
C GLU A 44 -2.64 1.94 -8.69
N GLN A 45 -2.72 2.15 -7.37
CA GLN A 45 -3.84 2.89 -6.79
C GLN A 45 -3.90 4.34 -7.29
N LEU A 46 -2.76 5.01 -7.41
CA LEU A 46 -2.68 6.38 -7.95
C LEU A 46 -3.20 6.43 -9.40
N LYS A 47 -2.80 5.47 -10.24
CA LYS A 47 -3.29 5.34 -11.61
C LYS A 47 -4.81 5.18 -11.66
N THR A 48 -5.36 4.29 -10.83
CA THR A 48 -6.81 4.10 -10.73
C THR A 48 -7.54 5.35 -10.23
N ALA A 49 -6.96 6.06 -9.26
CA ALA A 49 -7.53 7.29 -8.73
C ALA A 49 -7.50 8.46 -9.73
N GLY A 50 -6.50 8.47 -10.63
CA GLY A 50 -6.31 9.50 -11.66
C GLY A 50 -5.73 10.82 -11.15
N SER A 51 -5.63 11.01 -9.83
CA SER A 51 -4.90 12.13 -9.22
C SER A 51 -4.55 11.82 -7.76
N THR A 52 -3.52 12.50 -7.24
CA THR A 52 -3.14 12.39 -5.81
C THR A 52 -4.23 12.93 -4.89
N GLU A 53 -4.94 13.99 -5.29
CA GLU A 53 -6.09 14.50 -4.54
C GLU A 53 -7.18 13.44 -4.40
N ARG A 54 -7.53 12.75 -5.48
CA ARG A 54 -8.51 11.66 -5.46
C ARG A 54 -8.01 10.48 -4.65
N LEU A 55 -6.74 10.11 -4.76
CA LEU A 55 -6.14 9.03 -3.98
C LEU A 55 -6.24 9.30 -2.47
N LEU A 56 -5.94 10.52 -2.04
CA LEU A 56 -6.00 10.92 -0.63
C LEU A 56 -7.44 11.06 -0.12
N LYS A 57 -8.37 11.49 -0.99
CA LYS A 57 -9.80 11.62 -0.67
C LYS A 57 -10.47 10.27 -0.50
N TYR A 58 -10.18 9.31 -1.38
CA TYR A 58 -10.70 7.95 -1.34
C TYR A 58 -9.70 7.00 -0.66
N LYS A 59 -9.40 7.25 0.64
CA LYS A 59 -8.64 6.29 1.46
C LYS A 59 -9.15 4.88 1.16
N ILE A 60 -8.23 3.97 0.86
CA ILE A 60 -8.41 2.57 0.40
C ILE A 60 -9.87 2.13 0.50
N ARG A 61 -10.57 2.04 -0.64
CA ARG A 61 -11.88 1.39 -0.66
C ARG A 61 -11.67 -0.06 -0.26
N LEU A 62 -12.17 -0.45 0.91
CA LEU A 62 -12.28 -1.86 1.26
C LEU A 62 -13.12 -2.53 0.17
N PRO A 63 -12.73 -3.72 -0.34
CA PRO A 63 -13.53 -4.41 -1.32
C PRO A 63 -14.94 -4.68 -0.75
N ASP A 64 -15.97 -4.42 -1.57
CA ASP A 64 -17.40 -4.52 -1.23
C ASP A 64 -17.85 -5.94 -0.85
N THR A 65 -16.94 -6.92 -0.85
CA THR A 65 -17.22 -8.33 -0.56
C THR A 65 -17.58 -8.62 0.91
N ALA A 66 -17.61 -7.62 1.80
CA ALA A 66 -18.05 -7.79 3.17
C ALA A 66 -19.59 -7.66 3.39
N VAL A 67 -20.39 -7.32 2.37
CA VAL A 67 -21.83 -7.03 2.54
C VAL A 67 -22.78 -8.14 2.04
N THR A 68 -22.28 -9.22 1.44
CA THR A 68 -23.14 -10.34 1.01
C THR A 68 -23.09 -11.49 2.00
N GLY A 69 -23.75 -11.34 3.15
CA GLY A 69 -23.81 -12.42 4.14
C GLY A 69 -24.88 -12.32 5.24
N ARG A 70 -25.81 -11.36 5.18
CA ARG A 70 -26.94 -11.31 6.12
C ARG A 70 -28.23 -10.88 5.44
N LYS A 71 -28.75 -11.73 4.56
CA LYS A 71 -30.19 -11.83 4.31
C LYS A 71 -30.53 -13.27 4.00
N LEU A 72 -31.04 -13.97 5.02
CA LEU A 72 -32.27 -14.79 5.00
C LEU A 72 -32.18 -15.79 6.16
N HIS A 73 -33.02 -15.63 7.18
CA HIS A 73 -34.14 -16.55 7.34
C HIS A 73 -35.29 -15.81 8.03
N LYS A 74 -36.47 -16.11 7.51
CA LYS A 74 -37.78 -15.61 7.90
C LYS A 74 -38.42 -16.69 8.78
#